data_AF-A0A016SD18-F1
#
_entry.id   AF-A0A016SD18-F1
#
_cell.length_a   1.000
_cell.length_b   1.000
_cell.length_c   1.000
_cell.angle_alpha   90.00
_cell.angle_beta   90.00
_cell.angle_gamma   90.00
#
_symmetry.space_group_name_H-M   'P 1'
#
loop_
_entity.id
_entity.type
_entity.pdbx_description
1 polymer ?
#
loop_
_entity_poly.entity_id
_entity_poly.type
_entity_poly.pdbx_seq_one_letter_code
_entity_poly.pdbx_strand_id
1 'polypeptide(L)'
;MSGPSASGVGGDNSGYVDDNDGGDGAPMDASRDIAHVKAILEEAGVTDYDPRVVHLLLDLLYTTTSGLLTEAKAISQHCGKMVIDETDVQIAVEFSGLLCDGKPTRADLLKMASERNAQPLPQIRHNFGLKLPNDRFCLLQPNVEWRGSDRTTADLLANNAPLTVGQPPAHGGYVDDSLQQLRPEHVTNLLKRPADEDFDV
;
A
#
# COMPACT_ATOMS: atom_id res chain seq x y z
N MET A 1 -46.80 13.53 -78.31
CA MET A 1 -46.01 14.67 -77.82
C MET A 1 -44.92 14.12 -76.91
N SER A 2 -43.67 14.40 -77.28
CA SER A 2 -42.45 14.53 -76.45
C SER A 2 -42.12 13.50 -75.34
N GLY A 3 -40.93 12.89 -75.44
CA GLY A 3 -40.16 12.40 -74.28
C GLY A 3 -39.58 13.55 -73.43
N PRO A 4 -38.60 13.35 -72.50
CA PRO A 4 -37.59 12.27 -72.49
C PRO A 4 -37.17 11.68 -71.10
N SER A 5 -36.27 10.70 -71.22
CA SER A 5 -35.22 10.10 -70.36
C SER A 5 -34.69 10.79 -69.09
N ALA A 6 -34.29 9.96 -68.10
CA ALA A 6 -32.97 9.88 -67.41
C ALA A 6 -33.14 9.08 -66.08
N SER A 7 -32.54 7.91 -65.84
CA SER A 7 -31.11 7.57 -65.60
C SER A 7 -30.47 8.24 -64.37
N GLY A 8 -29.98 7.43 -63.42
CA GLY A 8 -29.09 7.82 -62.31
C GLY A 8 -29.45 7.09 -61.00
N VAL A 9 -28.97 5.87 -60.73
CA VAL A 9 -27.66 5.50 -60.13
C VAL A 9 -27.53 5.90 -58.64
N GLY A 10 -27.37 4.86 -57.79
CA GLY A 10 -26.37 4.72 -56.72
C GLY A 10 -26.34 5.75 -55.58
N GLY A 11 -26.49 5.26 -54.34
CA GLY A 11 -26.36 6.08 -53.14
C GLY A 11 -26.62 5.32 -51.85
N ASP A 12 -25.84 4.27 -51.64
CA ASP A 12 -25.56 3.60 -50.38
C ASP A 12 -25.30 4.61 -49.25
N ASN A 13 -26.28 4.74 -48.36
CA ASN A 13 -26.17 5.54 -47.15
C ASN A 13 -25.38 4.76 -46.07
N SER A 14 -24.09 4.57 -46.32
CA SER A 14 -23.11 4.17 -45.31
C SER A 14 -22.57 5.45 -44.67
N GLY A 15 -23.31 5.97 -43.69
CA GLY A 15 -22.84 7.04 -42.82
C GLY A 15 -21.88 6.47 -41.79
N TYR A 16 -20.67 6.08 -42.22
CA TYR A 16 -19.53 6.01 -41.31
C TYR A 16 -19.27 7.44 -40.86
N VAL A 17 -19.64 7.73 -39.61
CA VAL A 17 -19.23 8.95 -38.93
C VAL A 17 -17.73 8.80 -38.72
N ASP A 18 -16.97 9.47 -39.56
CA ASP A 18 -15.55 9.71 -39.40
C ASP A 18 -15.39 10.56 -38.14
N ASP A 19 -15.21 9.91 -37.00
CA ASP A 19 -14.76 10.57 -35.77
C ASP A 19 -13.34 11.07 -36.04
N ASN A 20 -13.30 12.29 -36.55
CA ASN A 20 -12.12 13.10 -36.80
C ASN A 20 -11.22 13.05 -35.55
N ASP A 21 -10.18 12.20 -35.60
CA ASP A 21 -9.03 12.15 -34.68
C ASP A 21 -8.19 13.42 -34.90
N GLY A 22 -8.81 14.55 -34.57
CA GLY A 22 -8.18 15.84 -34.44
C GLY A 22 -7.59 15.89 -33.04
N GLY A 23 -6.30 15.65 -32.93
CA GLY A 23 -5.50 15.93 -31.75
C GLY A 23 -5.63 17.39 -31.35
N ASP A 24 -6.63 17.68 -30.52
CA ASP A 24 -6.80 18.92 -29.82
C ASP A 24 -6.64 18.59 -28.34
N GLY A 25 -5.63 19.20 -27.71
CA GLY A 25 -5.28 19.00 -26.31
C GLY A 25 -6.36 19.55 -25.40
N ALA A 26 -7.52 18.87 -25.35
CA ALA A 26 -8.55 19.14 -24.37
C ALA A 26 -7.93 19.00 -22.98
N PRO A 27 -8.23 19.93 -22.04
CA PRO A 27 -7.75 19.81 -20.67
C PRO A 27 -8.17 18.43 -20.17
N MET A 28 -7.19 17.66 -19.68
CA MET A 28 -7.38 16.26 -19.27
C MET A 28 -8.62 16.11 -18.38
N ASP A 29 -8.91 17.13 -17.57
CA ASP A 29 -10.09 17.32 -16.71
C ASP A 29 -11.48 17.15 -17.35
N ALA A 30 -11.60 17.21 -18.68
CA ALA A 30 -12.86 17.08 -19.42
C ALA A 30 -13.01 15.72 -20.15
N SER A 31 -12.09 14.78 -19.96
CA SER A 31 -12.23 13.44 -20.55
C SER A 31 -13.45 12.70 -19.98
N ARG A 32 -14.15 11.96 -20.85
CA ARG A 32 -15.31 11.13 -20.47
C ARG A 32 -14.97 10.16 -19.33
N ASP A 33 -13.76 9.61 -19.33
CA ASP A 33 -13.32 8.65 -18.33
C ASP A 33 -13.12 9.29 -16.95
N ILE A 34 -12.64 10.54 -16.91
CA ILE A 34 -12.60 11.33 -15.67
C ILE A 34 -14.01 11.55 -15.12
N ALA A 35 -14.97 11.86 -16.00
CA ALA A 35 -16.36 12.06 -15.58
C ALA A 35 -16.95 10.77 -14.97
N HIS A 36 -16.67 9.60 -15.57
CA HIS A 36 -17.11 8.31 -15.05
C HIS A 36 -16.47 7.97 -13.70
N VAL A 37 -15.15 8.17 -13.53
CA VAL A 37 -14.48 7.91 -12.24
C VAL A 37 -15.02 8.82 -11.14
N LYS A 38 -15.32 10.09 -11.44
CA LYS A 38 -15.96 11.01 -10.49
C LYS A 38 -17.37 10.54 -10.10
N ALA A 39 -18.17 10.07 -11.07
CA ALA A 39 -19.49 9.53 -10.80
C ALA A 39 -19.45 8.28 -9.90
N ILE A 40 -18.46 7.39 -10.10
CA ILE A 40 -18.25 6.22 -9.24
C ILE A 40 -17.89 6.63 -7.81
N LEU A 41 -17.02 7.65 -7.64
CA LEU A 41 -16.68 8.16 -6.31
C LEU A 41 -17.89 8.79 -5.60
N GLU A 42 -18.74 9.50 -6.33
CA GLU A 42 -19.98 10.06 -5.81
C GLU A 42 -20.98 8.97 -5.39
N GLU A 43 -21.16 7.93 -6.21
CA GLU A 43 -22.00 6.76 -5.86
C GLU A 43 -21.45 6.01 -4.63
N ALA A 44 -20.12 5.93 -4.49
CA ALA A 44 -19.46 5.36 -3.32
C ALA A 44 -19.57 6.24 -2.05
N GLY A 45 -20.14 7.45 -2.17
CA GLY A 45 -20.30 8.39 -1.05
C GLY A 45 -19.02 9.14 -0.67
N VAL A 46 -18.00 9.16 -1.54
CA VAL A 46 -16.72 9.85 -1.31
C VAL A 46 -16.81 11.26 -1.91
N THR A 47 -17.12 12.24 -1.07
CA THR A 47 -17.35 13.63 -1.51
C THR A 47 -16.13 14.55 -1.40
N ASP A 48 -15.12 14.18 -0.61
CA ASP A 48 -13.91 14.98 -0.39
C ASP A 48 -12.66 14.14 -0.70
N TYR A 49 -11.98 14.49 -1.79
CA TYR A 49 -10.76 13.81 -2.25
C TYR A 49 -9.85 14.79 -3.01
N ASP A 50 -8.55 14.51 -3.00
CA ASP A 50 -7.58 15.26 -3.79
C ASP A 50 -7.78 14.98 -5.30
N PRO A 51 -7.79 15.99 -6.18
CA PRO A 51 -7.97 15.79 -7.62
C PRO A 51 -7.02 14.75 -8.25
N ARG A 52 -5.81 14.58 -7.69
CA ARG A 52 -4.83 13.58 -8.14
C ARG A 52 -5.31 12.14 -7.98
N VAL A 53 -6.25 11.90 -7.07
CA VAL A 53 -6.85 10.58 -6.85
C VAL A 53 -7.56 10.11 -8.11
N VAL A 54 -8.27 11.00 -8.82
CA VAL A 54 -8.97 10.63 -10.05
C VAL A 54 -8.00 10.18 -11.14
N HIS A 55 -6.88 10.88 -11.28
CA HIS A 55 -5.83 10.51 -12.23
C HIS A 55 -5.19 9.15 -11.86
N LEU A 56 -4.89 8.94 -10.56
CA LEU A 56 -4.36 7.67 -10.07
C LEU A 56 -5.31 6.50 -10.30
N LEU A 57 -6.62 6.69 -10.08
CA LEU A 57 -7.61 5.65 -10.36
C LEU A 57 -7.66 5.32 -11.84
N LEU A 58 -7.58 6.32 -12.73
CA LEU A 58 -7.53 6.06 -14.16
C LEU A 58 -6.29 5.26 -14.55
N ASP A 59 -5.11 5.66 -14.07
CA ASP A 59 -3.86 4.94 -14.33
C ASP A 59 -3.93 3.48 -13.84
N LEU A 60 -4.53 3.27 -12.66
CA LEU A 60 -4.80 1.94 -12.14
C LEU A 60 -5.73 1.15 -13.07
N LEU A 61 -6.86 1.74 -13.49
CA LEU A 61 -7.82 1.07 -14.38
C LEU A 61 -7.16 0.63 -15.69
N TYR A 62 -6.41 1.52 -16.35
CA TYR A 62 -5.75 1.20 -17.62
C TYR A 62 -4.63 0.19 -17.44
N THR A 63 -3.80 0.33 -16.41
CA THR A 63 -2.69 -0.60 -16.15
C THR A 63 -3.22 -1.99 -15.81
N THR A 64 -4.24 -2.09 -14.95
CA THR A 64 -4.87 -3.36 -14.59
C THR A 64 -5.56 -4.01 -15.79
N THR A 65 -6.34 -3.26 -16.56
CA THR A 65 -7.07 -3.82 -17.72
C THR A 65 -6.11 -4.27 -18.82
N SER A 66 -5.07 -3.47 -19.12
CA SER A 66 -4.06 -3.85 -20.12
C SER A 66 -3.23 -5.06 -19.70
N GLY A 67 -2.85 -5.15 -18.42
CA GLY A 67 -2.20 -6.34 -17.85
C GLY A 67 -3.08 -7.58 -17.97
N LEU A 68 -4.35 -7.47 -17.55
CA LEU A 68 -5.32 -8.56 -17.60
C LEU A 68 -5.56 -9.07 -19.03
N LEU A 69 -5.74 -8.16 -20.00
CA LEU A 69 -5.91 -8.53 -21.40
C LEU A 69 -4.66 -9.18 -22.01
N THR A 70 -3.48 -8.80 -21.53
CA THR A 70 -2.22 -9.42 -21.94
C THR A 70 -2.13 -10.87 -21.45
N GLU A 71 -2.54 -11.13 -20.20
CA GLU A 71 -2.63 -12.48 -19.65
C GLU A 71 -3.70 -13.32 -20.35
N ALA A 72 -4.89 -12.76 -20.56
CA ALA A 72 -5.97 -13.43 -21.30
C ALA A 72 -5.54 -13.80 -22.73
N LYS A 73 -4.79 -12.92 -23.40
CA LYS A 73 -4.20 -13.21 -24.71
C LYS A 73 -3.22 -14.38 -24.66
N ALA A 74 -2.37 -14.46 -23.63
CA ALA A 74 -1.44 -15.57 -23.45
C ALA A 74 -2.18 -16.90 -23.21
N ILE A 75 -3.27 -16.88 -22.43
CA ILE A 75 -4.14 -18.04 -22.20
C ILE A 75 -4.81 -18.49 -23.52
N SER A 76 -5.36 -17.55 -24.28
CA SER A 76 -6.01 -17.83 -25.56
C SER A 76 -5.04 -18.45 -26.58
N GLN A 77 -3.80 -17.94 -26.63
CA GLN A 77 -2.72 -18.51 -27.45
C GLN A 77 -2.33 -19.92 -27.00
N HIS A 78 -2.31 -20.19 -25.69
CA HIS A 78 -2.04 -21.53 -25.16
C HIS A 78 -3.12 -22.54 -25.59
N CYS A 79 -4.37 -22.09 -25.69
CA CYS A 79 -5.47 -22.90 -26.22
C CYS A 79 -5.53 -22.98 -27.76
N GLY A 80 -4.59 -22.35 -28.47
CA GLY A 80 -4.55 -22.33 -29.94
C GLY A 80 -5.63 -21.46 -30.58
N LYS A 81 -6.26 -20.56 -29.82
CA LYS A 81 -7.30 -19.65 -30.29
C LYS A 81 -6.69 -18.33 -30.76
N MET A 82 -7.32 -17.71 -31.76
CA MET A 82 -6.93 -16.39 -32.30
C MET A 82 -7.79 -15.25 -31.77
N VAL A 83 -8.92 -15.58 -31.14
CA VAL A 83 -9.89 -14.65 -30.56
C VAL A 83 -9.96 -14.92 -29.07
N ILE A 84 -9.92 -13.86 -28.26
CA ILE A 84 -10.02 -13.94 -26.80
C ILE A 84 -11.48 -14.21 -26.43
N ASP A 85 -11.71 -15.29 -25.69
CA ASP A 85 -13.04 -15.66 -25.18
C ASP A 85 -13.26 -15.15 -23.75
N GLU A 86 -14.52 -15.14 -23.30
CA GLU A 86 -14.88 -14.81 -21.92
C GLU A 86 -14.15 -15.70 -20.90
N THR A 87 -14.00 -17.00 -21.20
CA THR A 87 -13.29 -17.95 -20.35
C THR A 87 -11.82 -17.59 -20.17
N ASP A 88 -11.17 -17.07 -21.23
CA ASP A 88 -9.76 -16.69 -21.16
C ASP A 88 -9.58 -15.48 -20.22
N VAL A 89 -10.55 -14.56 -20.21
CA VAL A 89 -10.58 -13.41 -19.29
C VAL A 89 -10.88 -13.84 -17.85
N GLN A 90 -11.83 -14.76 -17.65
CA GLN A 90 -12.14 -15.30 -16.31
C GLN A 90 -10.93 -15.96 -15.68
N ILE A 91 -10.21 -16.80 -16.44
CA ILE A 91 -8.97 -17.44 -15.97
C ILE A 91 -7.89 -16.40 -15.65
N ALA A 92 -7.74 -15.37 -16.50
CA ALA A 92 -6.80 -14.28 -16.22
C ALA A 92 -7.13 -13.54 -14.92
N VAL A 93 -8.41 -13.28 -14.64
CA VAL A 93 -8.85 -12.60 -13.40
C VAL A 93 -8.54 -13.45 -12.17
N GLU A 94 -8.83 -14.75 -12.23
CA GLU A 94 -8.54 -15.68 -11.14
C GLU A 94 -7.03 -15.79 -10.88
N PHE A 95 -6.22 -15.81 -11.94
CA PHE A 95 -4.77 -15.92 -11.82
C PHE A 95 -4.12 -14.62 -11.30
N SER A 96 -4.62 -13.47 -11.74
CA SER A 96 -4.11 -12.16 -11.34
C SER A 96 -4.30 -11.90 -9.83
N GLY A 97 -5.36 -12.44 -9.23
CA GLY A 97 -5.62 -12.32 -7.79
C GLY A 97 -5.93 -10.90 -7.30
N LEU A 98 -5.88 -9.89 -8.18
CA LEU A 98 -6.13 -8.48 -7.88
C LEU A 98 -7.51 -8.21 -7.29
N LEU A 99 -8.50 -9.01 -7.70
CA LEU A 99 -9.90 -8.87 -7.29
C LEU A 99 -10.31 -9.88 -6.22
N CYS A 100 -9.41 -10.79 -5.82
CA CYS A 100 -9.71 -11.78 -4.81
C CYS A 100 -9.71 -11.11 -3.43
N ASP A 101 -10.86 -11.14 -2.75
CA ASP A 101 -10.96 -10.71 -1.36
C ASP A 101 -10.13 -11.69 -0.51
N GLY A 102 -8.88 -11.34 -0.23
CA GLY A 102 -7.91 -12.15 0.53
C GLY A 102 -8.30 -12.37 2.00
N LYS A 103 -9.57 -12.16 2.36
CA LYS A 103 -10.09 -12.43 3.69
C LYS A 103 -10.16 -13.94 3.88
N PRO A 104 -9.47 -14.49 4.90
CA PRO A 104 -9.57 -15.90 5.22
C PRO A 104 -11.02 -16.25 5.53
N THR A 105 -11.45 -17.45 5.14
CA THR A 105 -12.82 -17.88 5.40
C THR A 105 -13.07 -17.91 6.92
N ARG A 106 -14.33 -17.73 7.33
CA ARG A 106 -14.69 -17.81 8.75
C ARG A 106 -14.27 -19.15 9.37
N ALA A 107 -14.32 -20.24 8.60
CA ALA A 107 -13.88 -21.55 9.05
C ALA A 107 -12.38 -21.58 9.38
N ASP A 108 -11.54 -20.99 8.52
CA ASP A 108 -10.09 -20.89 8.76
C ASP A 108 -9.79 -20.03 9.99
N LEU A 109 -10.48 -18.89 10.13
CA LEU A 109 -10.33 -18.02 11.29
C LEU A 109 -10.71 -18.75 12.59
N LEU A 110 -11.82 -19.49 12.58
CA LEU A 110 -12.27 -20.26 13.75
C LEU A 110 -11.30 -21.39 14.09
N LYS A 111 -10.75 -22.07 13.09
CA LYS A 111 -9.71 -23.09 13.28
C LYS A 111 -8.48 -22.48 13.95
N MET A 112 -7.93 -21.38 13.40
CA MET A 112 -6.79 -20.68 13.98
C MET A 112 -7.09 -20.17 15.39
N ALA A 113 -8.28 -19.62 15.62
CA ALA A 113 -8.70 -19.16 16.94
C ALA A 113 -8.76 -20.31 17.95
N SER A 114 -9.31 -21.46 17.57
CA SER A 114 -9.39 -22.64 18.45
C SER A 114 -8.01 -23.16 18.86
N GLU A 115 -7.06 -23.18 17.92
CA GLU A 115 -5.67 -23.60 18.18
C GLU A 115 -4.96 -22.62 19.12
N ARG A 116 -5.12 -21.31 18.90
CA ARG A 116 -4.50 -20.28 19.73
C ARG A 116 -5.13 -20.18 21.13
N ASN A 117 -6.45 -20.37 21.22
CA ASN A 117 -7.19 -20.31 22.47
C ASN A 117 -7.06 -21.59 23.32
N ALA A 118 -6.54 -22.68 22.76
CA ALA A 118 -6.23 -23.89 23.52
C ALA A 118 -5.06 -23.68 24.51
N GLN A 119 -4.20 -22.70 24.27
CA GLN A 119 -3.10 -22.37 25.18
C GLN A 119 -3.65 -21.57 26.38
N PRO A 120 -3.48 -22.07 27.63
CA PRO A 120 -3.96 -21.37 28.81
C PRO A 120 -3.21 -20.04 29.00
N LEU A 121 -3.91 -19.07 29.58
CA LEU A 121 -3.33 -17.75 29.86
C LEU A 121 -2.15 -17.88 30.85
N PRO A 122 -1.06 -17.12 30.65
CA PRO A 122 0.04 -17.06 31.62
C PRO A 122 -0.45 -16.57 32.99
N GLN A 123 0.08 -17.17 34.06
CA GLN A 123 -0.29 -16.79 35.42
C GLN A 123 0.05 -15.32 35.72
N ILE A 124 -0.96 -14.55 36.13
CA ILE A 124 -0.82 -13.15 36.52
C ILE A 124 -0.23 -13.09 37.94
N ARG A 125 0.98 -12.52 38.10
CA ARG A 125 1.60 -12.28 39.41
C ARG A 125 1.08 -10.96 39.98
N HIS A 126 0.98 -10.85 41.31
CA HIS A 126 0.36 -9.71 42.01
C HIS A 126 1.23 -8.45 42.06
N ASN A 127 2.16 -8.30 41.12
CA ASN A 127 2.97 -7.09 40.99
C ASN A 127 2.17 -6.08 40.16
N PHE A 128 1.77 -4.97 40.77
CA PHE A 128 1.09 -3.89 40.07
C PHE A 128 2.07 -3.22 39.09
N GLY A 129 1.73 -3.17 37.80
CA GLY A 129 2.52 -2.46 36.78
C GLY A 129 2.56 -3.15 35.42
N LEU A 130 3.16 -2.47 34.44
CA LEU A 130 3.37 -3.01 33.10
C LEU A 130 4.51 -4.03 33.12
N LYS A 131 4.25 -5.25 32.64
CA LYS A 131 5.29 -6.28 32.52
C LYS A 131 5.93 -6.19 31.14
N LEU A 132 7.12 -5.61 31.08
CA LEU A 132 7.93 -5.67 29.87
C LEU A 132 8.45 -7.09 29.62
N PRO A 133 8.65 -7.49 28.35
CA PRO A 133 9.48 -8.64 28.01
C PRO A 133 10.88 -8.53 28.65
N ASN A 134 11.65 -9.61 28.63
CA ASN A 134 13.05 -9.55 29.06
C ASN A 134 13.80 -8.48 28.24
N ASP A 135 14.79 -7.83 28.83
CA ASP A 135 15.49 -6.67 28.24
C ASP A 135 16.02 -6.93 26.82
N ARG A 136 16.44 -8.18 26.56
CA ARG A 136 16.88 -8.63 25.22
C ARG A 136 15.80 -8.62 24.14
N PHE A 137 14.53 -8.62 24.54
CA PHE A 137 13.36 -8.48 23.67
C PHE A 137 12.79 -7.06 23.71
N CYS A 138 13.41 -6.15 24.48
CA CYS A 138 13.10 -4.73 24.47
C CYS A 138 14.07 -4.02 23.52
N LEU A 139 13.54 -3.06 22.75
CA LEU A 139 14.34 -2.24 21.83
C LEU A 139 15.02 -1.09 22.60
N LEU A 140 15.86 -1.40 23.58
CA LEU A 140 16.57 -0.40 24.40
C LEU A 140 17.95 -0.02 23.87
N GLN A 141 18.48 -0.80 22.93
CA GLN A 141 19.80 -0.52 22.37
C GLN A 141 19.74 0.70 21.43
N PRO A 142 20.71 1.63 21.52
CA PRO A 142 20.86 2.68 20.52
C PRO A 142 21.01 2.06 19.12
N ASN A 143 20.01 2.24 18.28
CA ASN A 143 19.97 1.73 16.90
C ASN A 143 20.34 2.80 15.86
N VAL A 144 20.59 4.03 16.31
CA VAL A 144 20.99 5.16 15.47
C VAL A 144 22.06 5.95 16.22
N GLU A 145 23.21 6.12 15.58
CA GLU A 145 24.22 7.08 16.00
C GLU A 145 24.20 8.26 15.02
N TRP A 146 23.90 9.45 15.53
CA TRP A 146 24.03 10.65 14.72
C TRP A 146 25.52 10.98 14.57
N ARG A 147 26.08 10.70 13.41
CA ARG A 147 27.44 11.10 13.09
C ARG A 147 27.43 12.57 12.69
N GLY A 148 27.98 13.43 13.55
CA GLY A 148 28.21 14.85 13.23
C GLY A 148 28.94 15.01 11.89
N SER A 149 28.46 15.95 11.07
CA SER A 149 28.86 16.20 9.69
C SER A 149 30.20 16.93 9.56
N ASP A 150 31.22 16.52 10.32
CA ASP A 150 32.62 16.94 10.07
C ASP A 150 33.40 15.87 9.28
N ARG A 151 32.67 15.03 8.54
CA ARG A 151 33.27 14.10 7.58
C ARG A 151 33.03 14.55 6.17
N THR A 152 34.13 14.89 5.49
CA THR A 152 34.17 15.03 4.03
C THR A 152 33.68 13.72 3.39
N THR A 153 32.94 13.83 2.29
CA THR A 153 32.35 12.70 1.53
C THR A 153 33.35 11.57 1.22
N ALA A 154 34.65 11.88 1.15
CA ALA A 154 35.74 10.91 1.01
C ALA A 154 35.86 9.91 2.18
N ASP A 155 35.60 10.35 3.43
CA ASP A 155 35.71 9.50 4.62
C ASP A 155 34.51 8.54 4.81
N LEU A 156 33.38 8.85 4.17
CA LEU A 156 32.17 8.01 4.22
C LEU A 156 32.29 6.80 3.27
N LEU A 157 32.98 6.98 2.14
CA LEU A 157 33.21 5.91 1.15
C LEU A 157 34.33 4.93 1.57
N ALA A 158 35.29 5.40 2.36
CA ALA A 158 36.42 4.59 2.85
C ALA A 158 36.03 3.62 3.99
N ASN A 159 34.92 3.87 4.69
CA ASN A 159 34.53 3.14 5.90
C ASN A 159 33.50 2.01 5.66
N ASN A 160 33.51 1.37 4.49
CA ASN A 160 32.74 0.15 4.22
C ASN A 160 33.37 -1.09 4.87
N ALA A 161 33.62 -1.05 6.18
CA ALA A 161 33.81 -2.27 6.95
C ALA A 161 32.42 -2.88 7.20
N PRO A 162 32.20 -4.17 6.90
CA PRO A 162 30.93 -4.81 7.23
C PRO A 162 30.72 -4.74 8.74
N LEU A 163 29.56 -4.24 9.16
CA LEU A 163 29.13 -4.30 10.55
C LEU A 163 28.94 -5.77 10.93
N THR A 164 29.95 -6.35 11.57
CA THR A 164 29.83 -7.66 12.22
C THR A 164 28.91 -7.52 13.42
N VAL A 165 27.82 -8.28 13.41
CA VAL A 165 26.90 -8.40 14.55
C VAL A 165 27.66 -8.94 15.75
N GLY A 166 27.68 -8.16 16.85
CA GLY A 166 28.14 -8.63 18.16
C GLY A 166 29.48 -8.12 18.67
N GLN A 167 30.15 -7.18 17.99
CA GLN A 167 31.41 -6.61 18.49
C GLN A 167 31.16 -5.21 19.09
N PRO A 168 31.49 -4.96 20.38
CA PRO A 168 31.39 -3.63 20.96
C PRO A 168 32.42 -2.69 20.29
N PRO A 169 32.04 -1.45 19.94
CA PRO A 169 32.97 -0.50 19.33
C PRO A 169 34.12 -0.16 20.28
N ALA A 170 35.33 -0.11 19.72
CA ALA A 170 36.53 0.32 20.45
C ALA A 170 36.31 1.73 21.02
N HIS A 171 36.49 1.87 22.33
CA HIS A 171 36.32 3.13 23.04
C HIS A 171 37.34 4.17 22.55
N GLY A 172 36.89 5.05 21.65
CA GLY A 172 37.51 6.36 21.44
C GLY A 172 37.03 7.29 22.55
N GLY A 173 37.95 7.73 23.41
CA GLY A 173 37.65 8.48 24.64
C GLY A 173 37.04 9.86 24.39
N TYR A 174 35.72 9.91 24.28
CA TYR A 174 34.95 11.12 24.54
C TYR A 174 34.04 10.84 25.74
N VAL A 175 34.44 11.32 26.90
CA VAL A 175 33.62 11.33 28.12
C VAL A 175 32.70 12.54 28.04
N ASP A 176 31.43 12.33 27.68
CA ASP A 176 30.38 13.31 27.95
C ASP A 176 29.87 13.07 29.37
N ASP A 177 30.35 13.89 30.30
CA ASP A 177 30.05 13.87 31.75
C ASP A 177 28.55 14.10 32.05
N SER A 178 27.77 14.49 31.03
CA SER A 178 26.35 14.84 31.14
C SER A 178 25.41 13.63 31.28
N LEU A 179 25.88 12.41 31.01
CA LEU A 179 25.05 11.18 31.07
C LEU A 179 25.22 10.37 32.36
N GLN A 180 26.15 10.73 33.26
CA GLN A 180 26.35 10.01 34.52
C GLN A 180 25.24 10.23 35.57
N GLN A 181 24.26 11.12 35.35
CA GLN A 181 23.32 11.55 36.39
C GLN A 181 21.95 10.83 36.38
N LEU A 182 21.80 9.68 35.72
CA LEU A 182 20.62 8.83 35.95
C LEU A 182 20.94 7.76 37.00
N ARG A 183 21.03 8.20 38.26
CA ARG A 183 21.09 7.26 39.39
C ARG A 183 19.77 6.48 39.48
N PRO A 184 19.81 5.19 39.86
CA PRO A 184 18.61 4.34 39.96
C PRO A 184 17.52 4.89 40.89
N GLU A 185 17.89 5.78 41.84
CA GLU A 185 16.94 6.53 42.68
C GLU A 185 16.03 7.52 41.90
N HIS A 186 16.42 7.97 40.70
CA HIS A 186 15.58 8.88 39.90
C HIS A 186 14.45 8.16 39.15
N VAL A 187 14.56 6.83 38.98
CA VAL A 187 13.53 6.02 38.30
C VAL A 187 12.42 5.61 39.28
N THR A 188 12.75 5.40 40.56
CA THR A 188 11.78 4.99 41.59
C THR A 188 10.80 6.10 41.97
N ASN A 189 11.21 7.37 41.83
CA ASN A 189 10.35 8.53 42.10
C ASN A 189 9.30 8.78 41.02
N LEU A 190 9.49 8.27 39.79
CA LEU A 190 8.54 8.46 38.70
C LEU A 190 7.34 7.50 38.77
N LEU A 191 7.49 6.36 39.47
CA LEU A 191 6.42 5.37 39.68
C LEU A 191 5.63 5.59 40.98
N LYS A 192 6.05 6.53 41.82
CA LYS A 192 5.35 6.85 43.05
C LYS A 192 4.21 7.80 42.72
N ARG A 193 3.01 7.24 42.51
CA ARG A 193 1.78 8.03 42.50
C ARG A 193 1.77 8.90 43.77
N PRO A 194 1.53 10.22 43.67
CA PRO A 194 1.25 11.01 44.86
C PRO A 194 0.09 10.33 45.58
N ALA A 195 0.24 10.11 46.88
CA ALA A 195 -0.81 9.53 47.70
C ALA A 195 -2.09 10.35 47.50
N ASP A 196 -3.20 9.67 47.26
CA ASP A 196 -4.52 10.27 47.23
C ASP A 196 -4.71 11.03 48.54
N GLU A 197 -4.82 12.37 48.47
CA GLU A 197 -5.28 13.13 49.63
C GLU A 197 -6.72 12.72 49.93
N ASP A 198 -6.94 12.39 51.19
CA ASP A 198 -8.18 11.94 51.80
C ASP A 198 -9.39 12.74 51.30
N PHE A 199 -10.29 12.10 50.55
CA PHE A 199 -11.69 12.52 50.49
C PHE A 199 -12.43 11.85 51.64
N ASP A 200 -12.42 12.49 52.80
CA ASP A 200 -13.32 12.17 53.91
C ASP A 200 -14.39 13.28 54.02
N VAL A 201 -15.63 12.85 53.74
CA VAL A 201 -16.98 13.39 54.09
C VAL A 201 -17.32 14.87 53.82
#